data_AF-A0A9W7H8F3-F1
#
_entry.id   AF-A0A9W7H8F3-F1
#
_cell.length_a   1.000
_cell.length_b   1.000
_cell.length_c   1.000
_cell.angle_alpha   90.00
_cell.angle_beta   90.00
_cell.angle_gamma   90.00
#
_symmetry.space_group_name_H-M   'P 1'
#
loop_
_entity.id
_entity.type
_entity.pdbx_description
1 polymer ?
#
loop_
_entity_poly.entity_id
_entity_poly.type
_entity_poly.pdbx_seq_one_letter_code
_entity_poly.pdbx_strand_id
1 'polypeptide(L)'
;MFRLTCRSTFSLAFHVQVFNEFDPEPIASASLAQVHVARTRDGQKVAVKVQHTHMTDTAAADQATVEFLVNTLHWLFPSFDYRWLVAEIRESLPKELDFLIEAKNSMICLENFR
;
A
#
# COMPACT_ATOMS: atom_id res chain seq x y z
N MET A 1 -11.83 12.17 1.00
CA MET A 1 -11.51 11.25 2.11
C MET A 1 -11.34 9.86 1.50
N PHE A 2 -10.11 9.34 1.48
CA PHE A 2 -9.80 8.03 0.90
C PHE A 2 -10.43 6.92 1.75
N ARG A 3 -11.20 6.01 1.14
CA ARG A 3 -11.66 4.79 1.82
C ARG A 3 -10.76 3.66 1.34
N LEU A 4 -9.84 3.25 2.21
CA LEU A 4 -8.89 2.17 1.95
C LEU A 4 -9.60 0.83 2.18
N THR A 5 -9.57 -0.04 1.19
CA THR A 5 -10.15 -1.39 1.31
C THR A 5 -9.01 -2.40 1.21
N CYS A 6 -8.72 -3.09 2.31
CA CYS A 6 -7.69 -4.11 2.40
C CYS A 6 -8.32 -5.50 2.61
N ARG A 7 -7.60 -6.52 2.12
CA ARG A 7 -7.79 -7.98 2.21
C ARG A 7 -8.77 -8.65 1.24
N SER A 8 -8.18 -9.16 0.15
CA SER A 8 -8.45 -10.49 -0.44
C SER A 8 -9.88 -10.87 -0.84
N THR A 9 -10.83 -9.95 -0.79
CA THR A 9 -12.25 -10.21 -1.11
C THR A 9 -12.79 -9.11 -2.01
N PHE A 10 -12.09 -8.83 -3.10
CA PHE A 10 -12.69 -8.12 -4.24
C PHE A 10 -13.58 -9.10 -5.01
N SER A 11 -14.55 -9.70 -4.32
CA SER A 11 -15.61 -10.48 -4.94
C SER A 11 -16.66 -9.53 -5.50
N LEU A 12 -17.29 -9.88 -6.61
CA LEU A 12 -18.46 -9.16 -7.16
C LEU A 12 -19.52 -8.86 -6.10
N ALA A 13 -19.64 -9.70 -5.06
CA ALA A 13 -20.58 -9.51 -3.95
C ALA A 13 -20.25 -8.28 -3.07
N PHE A 14 -18.98 -7.90 -2.91
CA PHE A 14 -18.58 -6.77 -2.07
C PHE A 14 -18.87 -5.41 -2.72
N HIS A 15 -18.70 -5.32 -4.05
CA HIS A 15 -19.03 -4.12 -4.83
C HIS A 15 -20.47 -3.68 -4.59
N VAL A 16 -21.40 -4.62 -4.67
CA VAL A 16 -22.84 -4.34 -4.60
C VAL A 16 -23.25 -3.91 -3.20
N GLN A 17 -22.57 -4.37 -2.14
CA GLN A 17 -22.96 -4.06 -0.76
C GLN A 17 -22.50 -2.70 -0.26
N VAL A 18 -21.36 -2.19 -0.74
CA VAL A 18 -20.74 -0.96 -0.23
C VAL A 18 -20.91 0.22 -1.19
N PHE A 19 -20.88 -0.02 -2.50
CA PHE A 19 -20.89 1.03 -3.51
C PHE A 19 -22.15 0.91 -4.39
N ASN A 20 -22.66 2.06 -4.84
CA ASN A 20 -23.71 2.13 -5.86
C ASN A 20 -23.10 2.08 -7.27
N GLU A 21 -21.94 2.72 -7.44
CA GLU A 21 -21.18 2.77 -8.69
C GLU A 21 -19.70 2.54 -8.38
N PHE A 22 -19.00 1.79 -9.24
CA PHE A 22 -17.55 1.60 -9.15
C PHE A 22 -16.96 1.57 -10.55
N ASP A 23 -16.00 2.45 -10.81
CA ASP A 23 -15.33 2.53 -12.11
C ASP A 23 -14.21 1.47 -12.19
N PRO A 24 -14.31 0.48 -13.11
CA PRO A 24 -13.26 -0.51 -13.26
C PRO A 24 -11.96 0.08 -13.80
N GLU A 25 -12.00 1.25 -14.45
CA GLU A 25 -10.80 1.91 -14.96
C GLU A 25 -10.12 2.72 -13.84
N PRO A 26 -8.85 2.43 -13.50
CA PRO A 26 -8.14 3.19 -12.48
C PRO A 26 -7.82 4.60 -13.00
N ILE A 27 -8.02 5.60 -12.15
CA ILE A 27 -7.68 7.00 -12.46
C ILE A 27 -6.24 7.36 -12.11
N ALA A 28 -5.58 6.55 -11.27
CA ALA A 28 -4.19 6.74 -10.88
C ALA A 28 -3.56 5.42 -10.38
N SER A 29 -2.23 5.36 -10.42
CA SER A 29 -1.44 4.32 -9.76
C SER A 29 -0.63 4.95 -8.64
N ALA A 30 -0.63 4.31 -7.48
CA ALA A 30 0.26 4.57 -6.35
C ALA A 30 1.23 3.39 -6.18
N SER A 31 2.29 3.56 -5.38
CA SER A 31 3.37 2.57 -5.20
C SER A 31 2.89 1.11 -5.14
N LEU A 32 1.98 0.80 -4.20
CA LEU A 32 1.50 -0.56 -3.94
C LEU A 32 0.02 -0.77 -4.31
N ALA A 33 -0.62 0.20 -4.98
CA ALA A 33 -2.07 0.20 -5.21
C ALA A 33 -2.51 1.00 -6.43
N GLN A 34 -3.69 0.66 -6.95
CA GLN A 34 -4.42 1.46 -7.92
C GLN A 34 -5.49 2.30 -7.23
N VAL A 35 -5.86 3.43 -7.82
CA VAL A 35 -6.93 4.31 -7.34
C VAL A 35 -8.07 4.31 -8.34
N HIS A 36 -9.26 3.96 -7.85
CA HIS A 36 -10.50 3.94 -8.62
C HIS A 36 -11.47 5.00 -8.10
N VAL A 37 -12.39 5.41 -8.97
CA VAL A 37 -13.51 6.27 -8.57
C VAL A 37 -14.70 5.37 -8.25
N ALA A 38 -15.37 5.67 -7.14
CA ALA A 38 -16.61 5.01 -6.77
C ALA A 38 -17.62 6.00 -6.19
N ARG A 39 -18.88 5.58 -6.15
CA ARG A 39 -19.96 6.27 -5.45
C ARG A 39 -20.51 5.38 -4.35
N THR A 40 -20.57 5.87 -3.13
CA THR A 40 -21.21 5.15 -2.01
C THR A 40 -22.72 5.06 -2.23
N ARG A 41 -23.39 4.19 -1.48
CA ARG A 41 -24.86 4.10 -1.50
C ARG A 41 -25.55 5.40 -1.05
N ASP A 42 -24.87 6.18 -0.21
CA ASP A 42 -25.34 7.51 0.21
C ASP A 42 -25.09 8.60 -0.85
N GLY A 43 -24.61 8.23 -2.04
CA GLY A 43 -24.39 9.14 -3.18
C GLY A 43 -23.05 9.87 -3.18
N GLN A 44 -22.22 9.68 -2.15
CA GLN A 44 -20.93 10.36 -2.02
C GLN A 44 -19.90 9.80 -3.01
N LYS A 45 -19.26 10.69 -3.78
CA LYS A 45 -18.12 10.35 -4.63
C LYS A 45 -16.87 10.14 -3.79
N VAL A 46 -16.20 9.00 -3.95
CA VAL A 46 -15.01 8.61 -3.18
C VAL A 46 -13.91 8.06 -4.08
N ALA A 47 -12.66 8.21 -3.62
CA ALA A 47 -11.50 7.53 -4.19
C ALA A 47 -11.24 6.24 -3.40
N VAL A 48 -11.14 5.13 -4.12
CA VAL A 48 -10.91 3.80 -3.55
C VAL A 48 -9.52 3.32 -3.95
N LYS A 49 -8.65 3.13 -2.95
CA LYS A 49 -7.33 2.53 -3.15
C LYS A 49 -7.45 1.01 -3.06
N VAL A 50 -6.99 0.31 -4.08
CA VAL A 50 -6.99 -1.15 -4.21
C VAL A 50 -5.55 -1.63 -4.30
N GLN A 51 -5.12 -2.46 -3.34
CA GLN A 51 -3.75 -3.00 -3.31
C GLN A 51 -3.51 -3.97 -4.46
N HIS A 52 -2.32 -3.95 -5.06
CA HIS A 52 -1.94 -4.95 -6.05
C HIS A 52 -1.92 -6.36 -5.44
N THR A 53 -2.31 -7.34 -6.24
CA THR A 53 -2.32 -8.75 -5.81
C THR A 53 -0.88 -9.22 -5.51
N HIS A 54 -0.73 -10.11 -4.53
CA HIS A 54 0.53 -10.76 -4.14
C HIS A 54 1.61 -9.88 -3.49
N MET A 55 1.42 -8.57 -3.34
CA MET A 55 2.46 -7.68 -2.78
C MET A 55 2.92 -8.08 -1.38
N THR A 56 2.01 -8.53 -0.50
CA THR A 56 2.34 -8.88 0.88
C THR A 56 3.20 -10.14 0.98
N ASP A 57 2.96 -11.12 0.10
CA ASP A 57 3.66 -12.40 0.12
C ASP A 57 5.03 -12.30 -0.53
N THR A 58 5.17 -11.47 -1.58
CA THR A 58 6.45 -11.29 -2.28
C THR A 58 7.36 -10.29 -1.59
N ALA A 59 6.82 -9.26 -0.92
CA ALA A 59 7.63 -8.21 -0.30
C ALA A 59 8.62 -8.74 0.75
N ALA A 60 8.23 -9.75 1.55
CA ALA A 60 9.13 -10.36 2.52
C ALA A 60 10.31 -11.10 1.86
N ALA A 61 10.04 -11.80 0.75
CA ALA A 61 11.06 -12.51 -0.02
C ALA A 61 12.00 -11.52 -0.74
N ASP A 62 11.45 -10.45 -1.30
CA ASP A 62 12.22 -9.38 -1.94
C ASP A 62 13.13 -8.69 -0.92
N GLN A 63 12.62 -8.36 0.26
CA GLN A 63 13.41 -7.78 1.34
C GLN A 63 14.57 -8.70 1.76
N ALA A 64 14.31 -9.99 1.94
CA ALA A 64 15.36 -10.96 2.30
C ALA A 64 16.43 -11.07 1.20
N THR A 65 16.02 -11.00 -0.06
CA THR A 65 16.93 -11.03 -1.21
C THR A 65 17.82 -9.78 -1.25
N VAL A 66 17.24 -8.59 -1.03
CA VAL A 66 18.00 -7.33 -0.96
C VAL A 66 18.97 -7.34 0.21
N GLU A 67 18.55 -7.80 1.39
CA GLU A 67 19.41 -7.93 2.56
C GLU A 67 20.61 -8.85 2.29
N PHE A 68 20.36 -10.01 1.65
CA PHE A 68 21.42 -10.93 1.25
C PHE A 68 22.42 -10.28 0.28
N LEU A 69 21.92 -9.60 -0.75
CA LEU A 69 22.77 -8.92 -1.75
C LEU A 69 23.63 -7.82 -1.13
N VAL A 70 23.05 -6.98 -0.28
CA VAL A 70 23.76 -5.88 0.38
C VAL A 70 24.84 -6.41 1.33
N ASN A 71 24.54 -7.45 2.11
CA ASN A 71 25.53 -8.07 2.99
C ASN A 71 26.67 -8.72 2.20
N THR A 72 26.35 -9.38 1.08
CA THR A 72 27.36 -9.97 0.18
C THR A 72 28.25 -8.91 -0.46
N LEU A 73 27.66 -7.80 -0.91
CA LEU A 73 28.39 -6.68 -1.51
C LEU A 73 29.33 -6.03 -0.50
N HIS A 74 28.86 -5.81 0.74
CA HIS A 74 29.69 -5.26 1.80
C HIS A 74 30.88 -6.18 2.13
N TRP A 75 30.67 -7.50 2.11
CA TRP A 75 31.74 -8.48 2.32
C TRP A 75 32.81 -8.43 1.21
N LEU A 76 32.40 -8.28 -0.06
CA LEU A 76 33.32 -8.17 -1.19
C LEU A 76 34.00 -6.79 -1.28
N PHE A 77 33.26 -5.73 -0.96
CA PHE A 77 33.69 -4.33 -1.07
C PHE A 77 33.34 -3.56 0.21
N PRO A 78 34.19 -3.63 1.26
CA PRO A 78 33.91 -3.02 2.57
C PRO A 78 33.64 -1.52 2.53
N SER A 79 34.12 -0.81 1.51
CA SER A 79 33.88 0.62 1.30
C SER A 79 32.43 0.98 0.93
N PHE A 80 31.62 0.00 0.51
CA PHE A 80 30.20 0.19 0.19
C PHE A 80 29.34 -0.40 1.31
N ASP A 81 28.83 0.46 2.20
CA ASP A 81 27.92 0.05 3.28
C ASP A 81 26.52 0.64 3.08
N TYR A 82 25.61 -0.21 2.62
CA TYR A 82 24.18 0.11 2.44
C TYR A 82 23.29 -0.63 3.43
N ARG A 83 23.85 -1.25 4.47
CA ARG A 83 23.06 -2.04 5.44
C ARG A 83 22.06 -1.18 6.20
N TRP A 84 22.38 0.10 6.40
CA TRP A 84 21.46 1.08 7.00
C TRP A 84 20.17 1.23 6.19
N LEU A 85 20.25 1.19 4.85
CA LEU A 85 19.09 1.31 3.97
C LEU A 85 18.21 0.07 4.06
N VAL A 86 18.82 -1.12 4.17
CA VAL A 86 18.09 -2.37 4.39
C VAL A 86 17.33 -2.34 5.71
N ALA A 87 17.93 -1.80 6.77
CA ALA A 87 17.28 -1.63 8.06
C ALA A 87 16.07 -0.68 7.97
N GLU A 88 16.20 0.44 7.27
CA GLU A 88 15.11 1.38 7.04
C GLU A 88 13.96 0.75 6.23
N ILE A 89 14.30 0.04 5.15
CA ILE A 89 13.32 -0.66 4.31
C ILE A 89 12.56 -1.70 5.14
N ARG A 90 13.26 -2.46 5.99
CA ARG A 90 12.66 -3.46 6.88
C ARG A 90 11.66 -2.86 7.87
N GLU A 91 11.86 -1.62 8.30
CA GLU A 91 10.94 -0.93 9.21
C GLU A 91 9.76 -0.27 8.46
N SER A 92 10.01 0.28 7.28
CA SER A 92 9.05 1.07 6.51
C SER A 92 8.11 0.24 5.64
N LEU A 93 8.59 -0.79 4.94
CA LEU A 93 7.78 -1.64 4.06
C LEU A 93 6.52 -2.22 4.73
N PRO A 94 6.61 -2.79 5.95
CA PRO A 94 5.42 -3.31 6.63
C PRO A 94 4.36 -2.22 6.91
N LYS A 95 4.81 -0.98 7.17
CA LYS A 95 3.93 0.16 7.40
C LYS A 95 3.24 0.60 6.10
N GLU A 96 3.94 0.53 4.96
CA GLU A 96 3.34 0.84 3.65
C GLU A 96 2.34 -0.23 3.18
N LEU A 97 2.55 -1.50 3.54
CA LEU A 97 1.64 -2.60 3.21
C LEU A 97 0.35 -2.59 4.04
N ASP A 98 0.35 -1.92 5.19
CA ASP A 98 -0.83 -1.77 6.05
C ASP A 98 -1.53 -0.42 5.84
N PHE A 99 -2.53 -0.42 4.96
CA PHE A 99 -3.36 0.75 4.68
C PHE A 99 -4.17 1.25 5.88
N LEU A 100 -4.34 0.49 6.97
CA LEU A 100 -4.99 1.03 8.18
C LEU A 100 -4.12 2.08 8.86
N ILE A 101 -2.79 1.92 8.80
CA ILE A 101 -1.83 2.91 9.30
C ILE A 101 -1.96 4.21 8.48
N GLU A 102 -2.00 4.08 7.15
CA GLU A 102 -2.20 5.22 6.25
C GLU A 102 -3.54 5.93 6.50
N ALA A 103 -4.62 5.17 6.71
CA ALA A 103 -5.93 5.72 7.01
C ALA A 103 -5.92 6.53 8.31
N LYS A 104 -5.28 6.01 9.36
CA LYS A 104 -5.14 6.70 10.65
C LYS A 104 -4.35 7.99 10.51
N ASN A 105 -3.21 7.95 9.81
CA ASN A 105 -2.40 9.13 9.56
C ASN A 105 -3.15 10.19 8.73
N SER A 106 -3.98 9.74 7.78
CA SER A 106 -4.82 10.63 6.97
C SER A 106 -5.89 11.34 7.80
N MET A 107 -6.47 10.67 8.82
CA MET A 107 -7.41 11.31 9.75
C MET A 107 -6.73 12.37 10.61
N ILE A 108 -5.53 12.07 11.14
CA ILE A 108 -4.74 13.04 11.90
C ILE A 108 -4.39 14.26 11.04
N CYS A 109 -4.00 14.04 9.79
CA CYS A 109 -3.74 15.11 8.83
C CYS A 109 -4.99 15.99 8.64
N LEU A 110 -6.17 15.39 8.46
CA LEU A 110 -7.42 16.13 8.33
C LEU A 110 -7.75 16.98 9.57
N GLU A 111 -7.44 16.48 10.78
CA GLU A 111 -7.63 17.24 12.03
C GLU A 111 -6.66 18.41 12.15
N ASN A 112 -5.39 18.23 11.75
CA ASN A 112 -4.36 19.27 11.84
C ASN A 112 -4.56 20.42 10.83
N PHE A 113 -5.19 20.16 9.69
CA PHE A 113 -5.41 21.13 8.61
C PHE A 113 -6.87 21.61 8.51
N ARG A 114 -7.63 21.45 9.59
CA ARG A 114 -8.97 22.02 9.74
C ARG A 114 -8.93 23.49 10.16
#